data_AF-A0A7C2XP40-F1
#
_entry.id   AF-A0A7C2XP40-F1
#
_cell.length_a   1.000
_cell.length_b   1.000
_cell.length_c   1.000
_cell.angle_alpha   90.00
_cell.angle_beta   90.00
_cell.angle_gamma   90.00
#
_symmetry.space_group_name_H-M   'P 1'
#
loop_
_entity.id
_entity.type
_entity.pdbx_description
1 polymer ?
#
loop_
_entity_poly.entity_id
_entity_poly.type
_entity_poly.pdbx_seq_one_letter_code
_entity_poly.pdbx_strand_id
1 'polypeptide(L)'
;MKTSKAPMIIGLILALTATAAWAGGHLPAERGKKLFREQNAFGGEMSCNACHPDGRNLEQAGGKTRFRIMGQNLNTLEEAINLCIVNANKGKAIAVDSTEMKDLVAYIKSLTPKAPAAPGYGAPRPSPSYGR
;
A
#
# COMPACT_ATOMS: atom_id res chain seq x y z
N MET A 1 13.90 0.26 -59.24
CA MET A 1 14.71 0.13 -58.01
C MET A 1 13.81 0.50 -56.84
N LYS A 2 13.28 -0.48 -56.09
CA LYS A 2 12.28 -0.25 -55.04
C LYS A 2 12.99 -0.29 -53.70
N THR A 3 13.31 0.88 -53.14
CA THR A 3 14.01 1.02 -51.87
C THR A 3 13.11 0.53 -50.74
N SER A 4 13.47 -0.61 -50.16
CA SER A 4 12.73 -1.21 -49.04
C SER A 4 13.04 -0.42 -47.77
N LYS A 5 12.05 0.34 -47.26
CA LYS A 5 12.12 1.11 -46.00
C LYS A 5 12.05 0.22 -44.75
N ALA A 6 11.99 -1.11 -44.92
CA ALA A 6 11.80 -2.10 -43.87
C ALA A 6 12.84 -2.07 -42.72
N PRO A 7 14.16 -1.86 -42.93
CA PRO A 7 15.10 -1.92 -41.82
C PRO A 7 15.05 -0.68 -40.91
N MET A 8 14.59 0.47 -41.43
CA MET A 8 14.49 1.72 -40.66
C MET A 8 13.30 1.71 -39.69
N ILE A 9 12.22 1.01 -40.03
CA ILE A 9 11.02 0.89 -39.19
C ILE A 9 11.26 -0.09 -38.04
N ILE A 10 12.01 -1.18 -38.27
CA ILE A 10 12.33 -2.18 -37.23
C ILE A 10 13.27 -1.59 -36.17
N GLY A 11 14.25 -0.78 -36.57
CA GLY A 11 15.15 -0.09 -35.63
C GLY A 11 14.43 0.94 -34.74
N LEU A 12 13.40 1.61 -35.27
CA LEU A 12 12.60 2.58 -34.51
C LEU A 12 11.68 1.89 -33.47
N ILE A 13 11.17 0.69 -33.78
CA ILE A 13 10.31 -0.07 -32.85
C ILE A 13 11.11 -0.63 -31.67
N LEU A 14 12.35 -1.09 -31.90
CA LEU A 14 13.23 -1.59 -30.82
C LEU A 14 13.73 -0.48 -29.88
N ALA A 15 13.84 0.76 -30.36
CA ALA A 15 14.21 1.91 -29.52
C ALA A 15 13.06 2.40 -28.62
N LEU A 16 11.80 2.16 -28.98
CA LEU A 16 10.64 2.58 -28.18
C LEU A 16 10.34 1.65 -26.98
N THR A 17 10.82 0.41 -26.97
CA THR A 17 10.52 -0.54 -25.88
C THR A 17 11.42 -0.39 -24.64
N ALA A 18 12.45 0.46 -24.69
CA ALA A 18 13.46 0.59 -23.63
C ALA A 18 13.23 1.76 -22.65
N THR A 19 12.23 2.63 -22.85
CA THR A 19 12.07 3.86 -22.04
C THR A 19 11.10 3.74 -20.86
N ALA A 20 10.38 2.63 -20.69
CA ALA A 20 9.37 2.48 -19.64
C ALA A 20 9.92 2.08 -18.25
N ALA A 21 11.21 1.75 -18.13
CA ALA A 21 11.75 1.14 -16.91
C ALA A 21 12.31 2.12 -15.86
N TRP A 22 12.32 3.44 -16.11
CA TRP A 22 12.98 4.42 -15.24
C TRP A 22 12.10 5.61 -14.88
N ALA A 23 10.85 5.35 -14.49
CA ALA A 23 10.14 6.29 -13.62
C ALA A 23 10.66 6.07 -12.20
N GLY A 24 11.70 6.81 -11.80
CA GLY A 24 12.28 6.83 -10.45
C GLY A 24 11.36 7.40 -9.36
N GLY A 25 10.07 7.07 -9.41
CA GLY A 25 9.13 7.36 -8.33
C GLY A 25 9.26 6.31 -7.25
N HIS A 26 9.55 6.73 -6.01
CA HIS A 26 9.49 5.86 -4.83
C HIS A 26 8.20 5.03 -4.83
N LEU A 27 8.25 3.76 -4.40
CA LEU A 27 7.06 2.91 -4.30
C LEU A 27 5.96 3.60 -3.45
N PRO A 28 4.66 3.40 -3.73
CA PRO A 28 3.58 4.04 -2.97
C PRO A 28 3.71 3.90 -1.45
N ALA A 29 4.13 2.73 -0.96
CA ALA A 29 4.36 2.50 0.46
C ALA A 29 5.53 3.34 1.03
N GLU A 30 6.58 3.59 0.26
CA GLU A 30 7.70 4.43 0.67
C GLU A 30 7.30 5.91 0.72
N ARG A 31 6.53 6.37 -0.28
CA ARG A 31 5.95 7.73 -0.26
C ARG A 31 4.99 7.90 0.92
N GLY A 32 4.15 6.89 1.17
CA GLY A 32 3.26 6.84 2.32
C GLY A 32 4.01 6.91 3.64
N LYS A 33 5.12 6.18 3.78
CA LYS A 33 5.99 6.24 4.96
C LYS A 33 6.57 7.63 5.18
N LYS A 34 6.97 8.33 4.10
CA LYS A 34 7.43 9.72 4.21
C LYS A 34 6.30 10.62 4.70
N LEU A 35 5.13 10.56 4.06
CA LEU A 35 3.95 11.34 4.47
C LEU A 35 3.56 11.07 5.93
N PHE A 36 3.62 9.82 6.37
CA PHE A 36 3.30 9.39 7.73
C PHE A 36 4.22 10.00 8.80
N ARG A 37 5.45 10.37 8.43
CA ARG A 37 6.45 10.99 9.31
C ARG A 37 6.49 12.52 9.20
N GLU A 38 5.83 13.09 8.20
CA GLU A 38 5.84 14.52 7.94
C GLU A 38 5.07 15.26 9.04
N GLN A 39 5.72 16.23 9.69
CA GLN A 39 5.05 17.12 10.64
C GLN A 39 4.13 18.06 9.87
N ASN A 40 3.00 18.42 10.48
CA ASN A 40 1.99 19.29 9.88
C ASN A 40 1.37 18.80 8.56
N ALA A 41 1.50 17.50 8.27
CA ALA A 41 0.85 16.89 7.13
C ALA A 41 -0.65 17.20 7.16
N PHE A 42 -1.20 17.62 6.01
CA PHE A 42 -2.62 17.93 5.83
C PHE A 42 -3.13 19.02 6.79
N GLY A 43 -2.25 19.89 7.29
CA GLY A 43 -2.58 20.95 8.22
C GLY A 43 -2.80 20.49 9.66
N GLY A 44 -2.35 19.28 10.02
CA GLY A 44 -2.37 18.81 11.42
C GLY A 44 -1.26 19.44 12.27
N GLU A 45 -1.22 19.10 13.56
CA GLU A 45 -0.23 19.64 14.51
C GLU A 45 0.97 18.71 14.72
N MET A 46 0.78 17.41 14.49
CA MET A 46 1.80 16.36 14.68
C MET A 46 1.86 15.41 13.48
N SER A 47 2.93 14.62 13.39
CA SER A 47 3.00 13.55 12.39
C SER A 47 2.25 12.30 12.88
N CYS A 48 1.78 11.45 11.96
CA CYS A 48 1.16 10.17 12.34
C CYS A 48 2.12 9.32 13.17
N ASN A 49 3.42 9.39 12.86
CA ASN A 49 4.50 8.70 13.55
C ASN A 49 4.65 9.09 15.03
N ALA A 50 4.20 10.28 15.44
CA ALA A 50 4.26 10.69 16.83
C ALA A 50 3.28 9.90 17.72
N CYS A 51 2.11 9.51 17.20
CA CYS A 51 1.16 8.60 17.88
C CYS A 51 1.42 7.13 17.58
N HIS A 52 1.87 6.82 16.36
CA HIS A 52 2.11 5.46 15.87
C HIS A 52 3.57 5.30 15.44
N PRO A 53 4.54 5.23 16.37
CA PRO A 53 5.96 5.14 16.02
C PRO A 53 6.24 3.96 15.10
N ASP A 54 6.74 4.24 13.90
CA ASP A 54 6.99 3.28 12.82
C ASP A 54 5.78 2.39 12.48
N GLY A 55 4.57 2.93 12.64
CA GLY A 55 3.33 2.20 12.36
C GLY A 55 2.91 1.22 13.46
N ARG A 56 3.53 1.28 14.66
CA ARG A 56 3.12 0.42 15.78
C ARG A 56 1.63 0.53 16.09
N ASN A 57 1.03 -0.63 16.36
CA ASN A 57 -0.41 -0.84 16.59
C ASN A 57 -1.30 -0.66 15.35
N LEU A 58 -0.72 -0.50 14.14
CA LEU A 58 -1.44 -0.45 12.86
C LEU A 58 -1.21 -1.68 11.98
N GLU A 59 -0.45 -2.67 12.46
CA GLU A 59 -0.05 -3.87 11.69
C GLU A 59 -1.27 -4.63 11.15
N GLN A 60 -2.34 -4.69 11.94
CA GLN A 60 -3.58 -5.35 11.53
C GLN A 60 -4.52 -4.44 10.73
N ALA A 61 -4.29 -3.13 10.66
CA ALA A 61 -5.21 -2.19 10.02
C ALA A 61 -5.29 -2.41 8.51
N GLY A 62 -4.18 -2.79 7.86
CA GLY A 62 -4.10 -3.02 6.41
C GLY A 62 -5.02 -4.13 5.89
N GLY A 63 -5.30 -5.16 6.70
CA GLY A 63 -6.17 -6.28 6.35
C GLY A 63 -7.63 -6.13 6.79
N LYS A 64 -7.99 -5.04 7.47
CA LYS A 64 -9.34 -4.83 8.01
C LYS A 64 -10.22 -4.12 6.99
N THR A 65 -11.49 -4.53 6.95
CA THR A 65 -12.55 -3.89 6.16
C THR A 65 -13.53 -3.08 7.00
N ARG A 66 -13.42 -3.15 8.34
CA ARG A 66 -14.22 -2.34 9.26
C ARG A 66 -13.39 -1.91 10.46
N PHE A 67 -13.66 -0.71 10.94
CA PHE A 67 -12.96 -0.09 12.05
C PHE A 67 -13.97 0.46 13.05
N ARG A 68 -13.65 0.36 14.35
CA ARG A 68 -14.41 1.03 15.41
C ARG A 68 -13.44 1.91 16.19
N ILE A 69 -13.45 3.21 15.91
CA ILE A 69 -12.46 4.18 16.40
C ILE A 69 -13.21 5.41 16.93
N MET A 70 -12.84 5.89 18.12
CA MET A 70 -13.47 7.06 18.76
C MET A 70 -15.00 6.99 18.83
N GLY A 71 -15.56 5.80 19.05
CA GLY A 71 -17.01 5.58 19.10
C GLY A 71 -17.72 5.52 17.74
N GLN A 72 -17.00 5.70 16.63
CA GLN A 72 -17.54 5.65 15.27
C GLN A 72 -17.25 4.30 14.60
N ASN A 73 -18.18 3.84 13.77
CA ASN A 73 -17.99 2.68 12.90
C ASN A 73 -17.64 3.18 11.49
N LEU A 74 -16.53 2.68 10.94
CA LEU A 74 -16.01 3.03 9.63
C LEU A 74 -15.87 1.78 8.78
N ASN A 75 -16.11 1.92 7.48
CA ASN A 75 -16.15 0.82 6.52
C ASN A 75 -14.91 0.75 5.62
N THR A 76 -14.00 1.71 5.74
CA THR A 76 -12.77 1.75 4.94
C THR A 76 -11.58 2.20 5.76
N LEU A 77 -10.38 1.87 5.28
CA LEU A 77 -9.14 2.34 5.89
C LEU A 77 -8.94 3.83 5.65
N GLU A 78 -9.39 4.32 4.50
CA GLU A 78 -9.38 5.72 4.08
C GLU A 78 -10.21 6.58 5.04
N GLU A 79 -11.39 6.11 5.44
CA GLU A 79 -12.21 6.75 6.47
C GLU A 79 -11.49 6.80 7.83
N ALA A 80 -10.83 5.71 8.22
CA ALA A 80 -10.05 5.66 9.46
C ALA A 80 -8.89 6.66 9.44
N ILE A 81 -8.17 6.75 8.32
CA ILE A 81 -7.09 7.73 8.12
C ILE A 81 -7.64 9.16 8.25
N ASN A 82 -8.72 9.49 7.54
CA ASN A 82 -9.32 10.83 7.61
C ASN A 82 -9.87 11.16 9.00
N LEU A 83 -10.45 10.18 9.71
CA LEU A 83 -10.88 10.37 11.09
C LEU A 83 -9.70 10.74 11.99
N CYS A 84 -8.57 10.05 11.86
CA CYS A 84 -7.36 10.37 12.61
C CYS A 84 -6.81 11.77 12.24
N ILE A 85 -6.77 12.13 10.96
CA ILE A 85 -6.30 13.45 10.51
C ILE A 85 -7.16 14.55 11.13
N VAL A 86 -8.48 14.46 11.04
CA VAL A 86 -9.39 15.52 11.49
C VAL A 86 -9.56 15.53 13.01
N ASN A 87 -9.90 14.39 13.60
CA ASN A 87 -10.33 14.36 15.00
C ASN A 87 -9.16 14.31 15.97
N ALA A 88 -8.12 13.52 15.65
CA ALA A 88 -6.96 13.34 16.53
C ALA A 88 -5.88 14.40 16.25
N ASN A 89 -5.60 14.69 14.98
CA ASN A 89 -4.50 15.58 14.59
C ASN A 89 -4.93 17.01 14.20
N LYS A 90 -6.24 17.32 14.25
CA LYS A 90 -6.81 18.64 13.93
C LYS A 90 -6.49 19.18 12.53
N GLY A 91 -6.15 18.28 11.61
CA GLY A 91 -5.89 18.59 10.21
C GLY A 91 -7.16 18.65 9.36
N LYS A 92 -6.95 18.71 8.05
CA LYS A 92 -8.01 18.72 7.04
C LYS A 92 -8.08 17.36 6.36
N ALA A 93 -9.29 16.82 6.22
CA ALA A 93 -9.51 15.59 5.47
C ALA A 93 -8.95 15.73 4.04
N ILE A 94 -8.37 14.65 3.54
CA ILE A 94 -7.93 14.54 2.14
C ILE A 94 -8.92 13.72 1.33
N ALA A 95 -8.91 13.92 0.02
CA ALA A 95 -9.78 13.16 -0.88
C ALA A 95 -9.42 11.66 -0.83
N VAL A 96 -10.44 10.81 -0.75
CA VAL A 96 -10.26 9.35 -0.59
C VAL A 96 -9.54 8.71 -1.78
N ASP A 97 -9.63 9.31 -2.95
CA ASP A 97 -9.02 8.87 -4.20
C ASP A 97 -7.70 9.60 -4.53
N SER A 98 -7.24 10.50 -3.65
CA SER A 98 -6.01 11.25 -3.82
C SER A 98 -4.77 10.34 -3.82
N THR A 99 -3.68 10.81 -4.41
CA THR A 99 -2.40 10.10 -4.42
C THR A 99 -1.87 9.92 -2.99
N GLU A 100 -2.02 10.94 -2.14
CA GLU A 100 -1.59 10.93 -0.74
C GLU A 100 -2.35 9.88 0.07
N MET A 101 -3.67 9.78 -0.11
CA MET A 101 -4.47 8.74 0.56
C MET A 101 -4.03 7.35 0.12
N LYS A 102 -3.87 7.13 -1.20
CA LYS A 102 -3.39 5.86 -1.76
C LYS A 102 -2.01 5.47 -1.22
N ASP A 103 -1.11 6.44 -1.09
CA ASP A 103 0.24 6.24 -0.55
C ASP A 103 0.19 5.86 0.94
N LEU A 104 -0.60 6.56 1.75
CA LEU A 104 -0.80 6.23 3.16
C LEU A 104 -1.43 4.83 3.35
N VAL A 105 -2.44 4.50 2.57
CA VAL A 105 -3.07 3.17 2.55
C VAL A 105 -2.04 2.10 2.17
N ALA A 106 -1.21 2.35 1.15
CA ALA A 106 -0.17 1.43 0.73
C ALA A 106 0.87 1.20 1.85
N TYR A 107 1.24 2.24 2.57
CA TYR A 107 2.13 2.13 3.72
C TYR A 107 1.48 1.33 4.86
N ILE A 108 0.26 1.65 5.28
CA ILE A 108 -0.41 0.91 6.37
C ILE A 108 -0.62 -0.56 6.00
N LYS A 109 -0.90 -0.87 4.73
CA LYS A 109 -0.99 -2.24 4.23
C LYS A 109 0.36 -2.98 4.24
N SER A 110 1.47 -2.28 4.04
CA SER A 110 2.80 -2.90 4.11
C SER A 110 3.21 -3.28 5.54
N LEU A 111 2.57 -2.71 6.56
CA LEU A 111 2.77 -3.07 7.98
C LEU A 111 2.15 -4.43 8.35
N THR A 112 1.24 -4.95 7.52
CA THR A 112 0.60 -6.23 7.82
C THR A 112 1.62 -7.35 7.75
N PRO A 113 1.80 -8.15 8.82
CA PRO A 113 2.71 -9.27 8.81
C PRO A 113 2.35 -10.17 7.64
N LYS A 114 3.33 -10.47 6.79
CA LYS A 114 3.13 -11.43 5.72
C LYS A 114 2.68 -12.73 6.40
N ALA A 115 1.52 -13.26 6.00
CA ALA A 115 1.10 -14.58 6.46
C ALA A 115 2.30 -15.53 6.30
N PRO A 116 2.59 -16.40 7.29
CA PRO A 116 3.60 -17.42 7.08
C PRO A 116 3.25 -18.12 5.78
N ALA A 117 4.26 -18.28 4.90
CA ALA A 117 4.08 -19.07 3.69
C ALA A 117 3.39 -20.36 4.12
N ALA A 118 2.25 -20.69 3.49
CA ALA A 118 1.50 -21.89 3.85
C ALA A 118 2.52 -23.03 3.99
N PRO A 119 2.55 -23.78 5.11
CA PRO A 119 3.43 -24.91 5.22
C PRO A 119 3.17 -25.74 3.96
N GLY A 120 4.21 -25.90 3.13
CA GLY A 120 4.07 -26.63 1.88
C GLY A 120 3.34 -27.92 2.22
N TYR A 121 2.19 -28.16 1.59
CA TYR A 121 1.44 -29.39 1.81
C TYR A 121 2.35 -30.53 1.36
N GLY A 122 3.18 -31.03 2.29
CA GLY A 122 3.76 -32.35 2.18
C GLY A 122 2.61 -33.32 2.01
N ALA A 123 2.84 -34.36 1.22
CA ALA A 123 1.83 -35.36 0.86
C ALA A 123 0.97 -35.72 2.10
N PRO A 124 -0.37 -35.80 1.96
CA PRO A 124 -1.24 -36.11 3.07
C PRO A 124 -0.73 -37.37 3.78
N ARG A 125 -0.52 -37.26 5.10
CA ARG A 125 -0.14 -38.42 5.91
C ARG A 125 -1.23 -39.48 5.73
N PRO A 126 -0.89 -40.74 5.44
CA PRO A 126 -1.89 -41.78 5.30
C PRO A 126 -2.71 -41.85 6.61
N SER A 127 -4.03 -41.82 6.47
CA SER A 127 -4.96 -41.92 7.59
C SER A 127 -4.69 -43.19 8.40
N PRO A 128 -4.79 -43.17 9.73
CA PRO A 128 -4.69 -44.39 10.52
C PRO A 128 -5.84 -45.32 10.10
N SER A 129 -5.48 -46.46 9.51
CA SER A 129 -6.39 -47.59 9.36
C SER A 129 -6.79 -48.04 10.76
N TYR A 130 -8.01 -47.71 11.17
CA TYR A 130 -8.64 -48.39 12.29
C TYR A 130 -9.08 -49.77 11.79
N GLY A 131 -8.30 -50.79 12.17
CA GLY A 131 -8.58 -52.18 11.87
C GLY A 131 -9.91 -52.62 12.50
N ARG A 132 -10.65 -53.43 11.75
CA ARG A 132 -11.73 -54.28 12.28
C ARG A 132 -11.15 -55.57 12.81
#